data_AF-A0A919RJC4-F1
#
_entry.id   AF-A0A919RJC4-F1
#
_cell.length_a   1.000
_cell.length_b   1.000
_cell.length_c   1.000
_cell.angle_alpha   90.00
_cell.angle_beta   90.00
_cell.angle_gamma   90.00
#
_symmetry.space_group_name_H-M   'P 1'
#
loop_
_entity.id
_entity.type
_entity.pdbx_description
1 polymer ?
#
loop_
_entity_poly.entity_id
_entity_poly.type
_entity_poly.pdbx_seq_one_letter_code
_entity_poly.pdbx_strand_id
1 'polypeptide(L)'
;MTALLHDGATAVAMAKELRTVLADHGIASDVHDGYGLALVSIWVGFVVWCDGERFWWRTGWNPRQYRPVYAWHPAMEPARAAHRIALHYADFRRRDAQAGGSVS
;
A
#
# COMPACT_ATOMS: atom_id res chain seq x y z
N MET A 1 -7.01 6.41 -25.22
CA MET A 1 -6.96 5.03 -24.72
C MET A 1 -7.72 5.02 -23.40
N THR A 2 -9.00 4.67 -23.48
CA THR A 2 -9.98 4.84 -22.40
C THR A 2 -9.98 3.57 -21.56
N ALA A 3 -9.42 3.63 -20.35
CA ALA A 3 -9.53 2.55 -19.39
C ALA A 3 -11.00 2.51 -18.91
N LEU A 4 -11.76 1.55 -19.45
CA LEU A 4 -13.05 1.16 -18.92
C LEU A 4 -12.89 0.81 -17.44
N LEU A 5 -13.83 1.33 -16.65
CA LEU A 5 -14.12 1.02 -15.26
C LEU A 5 -13.61 -0.38 -14.88
N HIS A 6 -12.48 -0.43 -14.17
CA HIS A 6 -12.03 -1.65 -13.52
C HIS A 6 -13.12 -2.08 -12.54
N ASP A 7 -13.54 -3.33 -12.66
CA ASP A 7 -14.58 -3.91 -11.82
C ASP A 7 -14.14 -3.80 -10.35
N GLY A 8 -14.85 -2.98 -9.57
CA GLY A 8 -14.55 -2.76 -8.15
C GLY A 8 -14.52 -4.08 -7.38
N ALA A 9 -15.24 -5.11 -7.82
CA ALA A 9 -15.15 -6.45 -7.24
C ALA A 9 -13.74 -7.04 -7.35
N THR A 10 -13.05 -6.84 -8.48
CA THR A 10 -11.67 -7.30 -8.68
C THR A 10 -10.70 -6.55 -7.77
N ALA A 11 -10.84 -5.22 -7.64
CA ALA A 11 -10.01 -4.43 -6.74
C ALA A 11 -10.12 -4.92 -5.29
N VAL A 12 -11.34 -5.19 -4.82
CA VAL A 12 -11.60 -5.70 -3.46
C VAL A 12 -11.03 -7.10 -3.27
N ALA A 13 -11.21 -7.99 -4.24
CA ALA A 13 -10.67 -9.35 -4.18
C ALA A 13 -9.13 -9.33 -4.07
N MET A 14 -8.46 -8.55 -4.92
CA MET A 14 -7.01 -8.42 -4.92
C MET A 14 -6.49 -7.75 -3.63
N ALA A 15 -7.19 -6.75 -3.11
CA ALA A 15 -6.84 -6.13 -1.83
C ALA A 15 -6.99 -7.10 -0.64
N LYS A 16 -8.02 -7.95 -0.64
CA LYS A 16 -8.20 -9.00 0.38
C LYS A 16 -7.12 -10.07 0.28
N GLU A 17 -6.72 -10.46 -0.93
CA GLU A 17 -5.60 -11.37 -1.12
C GLU A 17 -4.29 -10.77 -0.60
N LEU A 18 -4.02 -9.50 -0.93
CA LEU A 18 -2.85 -8.79 -0.41
C LEU A 18 -2.86 -8.73 1.13
N ARG A 19 -4.01 -8.46 1.77
CA ARG A 19 -4.15 -8.49 3.23
C ARG A 19 -3.76 -9.85 3.81
N THR A 20 -4.23 -10.94 3.21
CA THR A 20 -3.90 -12.30 3.66
C THR A 20 -2.39 -12.53 3.60
N VAL A 21 -1.75 -12.20 2.49
CA VAL A 21 -0.30 -12.36 2.33
C VAL A 21 0.50 -11.44 3.27
N LEU A 22 0.03 -10.22 3.52
CA LEU A 22 0.65 -9.32 4.50
C LEU A 22 0.60 -9.90 5.92
N ALA A 23 -0.43 -10.67 6.26
CA ALA A 23 -0.51 -11.35 7.55
C ALA A 23 0.61 -12.40 7.72
N ASP A 24 1.03 -13.07 6.65
CA ASP A 24 2.18 -13.99 6.67
C ASP A 24 3.51 -13.27 6.99
N HIS A 25 3.57 -11.96 6.72
CA HIS A 25 4.67 -11.08 7.11
C HIS A 25 4.50 -10.46 8.51
N GLY A 26 3.46 -10.83 9.27
CA GLY A 26 3.15 -10.27 10.58
C GLY A 26 2.59 -8.84 10.53
N ILE A 27 2.07 -8.41 9.38
CA ILE A 27 1.56 -7.06 9.18
C ILE A 27 0.03 -7.08 9.23
N ALA A 28 -0.53 -6.58 10.32
CA ALA A 28 -1.96 -6.34 10.43
C ALA A 28 -2.39 -5.23 9.47
N SER A 29 -3.50 -5.45 8.77
CA SER A 29 -4.08 -4.46 7.85
C SER A 29 -5.58 -4.62 7.69
N ASP A 30 -6.23 -3.52 7.29
CA ASP A 30 -7.66 -3.43 7.01
C ASP A 30 -7.90 -3.12 5.54
N VAL A 31 -8.98 -3.67 4.98
CA VAL A 31 -9.42 -3.39 3.60
C VAL A 31 -10.61 -2.46 3.63
N HIS A 32 -10.55 -1.40 2.82
CA HIS A 32 -11.66 -0.49 2.56
C HIS A 32 -11.90 -0.42 1.06
N ASP A 33 -13.13 -0.16 0.65
CA ASP A 33 -13.49 -0.09 -0.77
C ASP A 33 -14.51 1.00 -1.07
N GLY A 34 -14.49 1.47 -2.31
CA GLY A 34 -15.38 2.50 -2.82
C GLY A 34 -14.90 3.06 -4.16
N TYR A 35 -15.83 3.55 -4.99
CA TYR A 35 -15.53 4.21 -6.26
C TYR A 35 -14.70 3.36 -7.25
N GLY A 36 -14.85 2.04 -7.23
CA GLY A 36 -14.06 1.13 -8.08
C GLY A 36 -12.61 0.93 -7.63
N LEU A 37 -12.28 1.36 -6.41
CA LEU A 37 -10.96 1.23 -5.79
C LEU A 37 -11.08 0.46 -4.47
N ALA A 38 -9.99 -0.21 -4.11
CA ALA A 38 -9.78 -0.74 -2.78
C ALA A 38 -8.51 -0.16 -2.15
N LEU A 39 -8.48 -0.13 -0.82
CA LEU A 39 -7.40 0.39 0.01
C LEU A 39 -7.04 -0.67 1.03
N VAL A 40 -5.75 -0.92 1.21
CA VAL A 40 -5.20 -1.72 2.31
C VAL A 40 -4.49 -0.76 3.27
N SER A 41 -5.11 -0.50 4.41
CA SER A 41 -4.58 0.35 5.48
C SER A 41 -3.66 -0.48 6.37
N ILE A 42 -2.38 -0.11 6.44
CA ILE A 42 -1.35 -0.86 7.19
C ILE A 42 -0.98 -0.14 8.48
N TRP A 43 -0.79 1.17 8.42
CA TRP A 43 -0.43 2.02 9.56
C TRP A 43 -0.83 3.46 9.30
N VAL A 44 -0.77 4.31 10.33
CA VAL A 44 -1.00 5.74 10.20
C VAL A 44 -0.06 6.31 9.13
N GLY A 45 -0.64 6.82 8.05
CA GLY A 45 0.11 7.39 6.92
C GLY A 45 0.68 6.37 5.91
N PHE A 46 0.43 5.07 6.08
CA PHE A 46 0.82 4.03 5.13
C PHE A 46 -0.40 3.23 4.67
N VAL A 47 -0.88 3.58 3.46
CA VAL A 47 -1.96 2.92 2.75
C VAL A 47 -1.46 2.43 1.40
N VAL A 48 -1.98 1.28 0.97
CA VAL A 48 -1.77 0.71 -0.36
C VAL A 48 -3.08 0.79 -1.13
N TRP A 49 -3.08 1.41 -2.29
CA TRP A 49 -4.23 1.47 -3.19
C TRP A 49 -4.23 0.28 -4.14
N CYS A 50 -5.42 -0.15 -4.55
CA CYS A 50 -5.64 -1.18 -5.55
C CYS A 50 -6.78 -0.77 -6.50
N ASP A 51 -6.52 -0.83 -7.81
CA ASP A 51 -7.53 -0.67 -8.87
C ASP A 51 -7.94 -2.00 -9.50
N GLY A 52 -7.46 -3.14 -8.97
CA GLY A 52 -7.65 -4.47 -9.55
C GLY A 52 -6.56 -4.88 -10.53
N GLU A 53 -5.78 -3.93 -11.05
CA GLU A 53 -4.68 -4.17 -11.99
C GLU A 53 -3.32 -4.08 -11.29
N ARG A 54 -3.19 -3.15 -10.35
CA ARG A 54 -1.96 -2.87 -9.62
C ARG A 54 -2.22 -2.48 -8.18
N PHE A 55 -1.20 -2.73 -7.37
CA PHE A 55 -1.02 -2.09 -6.08
C PHE A 55 -0.10 -0.89 -6.24
N TRP A 56 -0.38 0.21 -5.55
CA TRP A 56 0.59 1.30 -5.40
C TRP A 56 0.53 1.89 -4.00
N TRP A 57 1.65 2.48 -3.57
CA TRP A 57 1.77 3.11 -2.26
C TRP A 57 2.82 4.20 -2.30
N ARG A 58 2.72 5.12 -1.34
CA ARG A 58 3.69 6.19 -1.19
C ARG A 58 4.96 5.64 -0.53
N THR A 59 6.13 5.95 -1.09
CA THR A 59 7.43 5.57 -0.53
C THR A 59 8.22 6.72 0.09
N GLY A 60 7.74 7.95 -0.09
CA GLY A 60 8.36 9.13 0.51
C GLY A 60 7.88 10.45 -0.05
N TRP A 61 8.71 11.48 0.15
CA TRP A 61 8.51 12.83 -0.37
C TRP A 61 9.76 13.25 -1.15
N ASN A 62 9.57 13.83 -2.34
CA ASN A 62 10.65 14.46 -3.08
C ASN A 62 10.67 15.96 -2.78
N PRO A 63 11.64 16.49 -2.01
CA PRO A 63 11.69 17.91 -1.66
C PRO A 63 12.04 18.80 -2.86
N ARG A 64 12.72 18.26 -3.89
CA ARG A 64 13.09 19.04 -5.08
C ARG A 64 11.90 19.35 -5.98
N GLN A 65 10.93 18.44 -6.01
CA GLN A 65 9.76 18.51 -6.90
C GLN A 65 8.46 18.74 -6.13
N TYR A 66 8.55 18.92 -4.80
CA TYR A 66 7.41 19.13 -3.89
C TYR A 66 6.26 18.14 -4.13
N ARG A 67 6.58 16.85 -4.30
CA ARG A 67 5.57 15.82 -4.57
C ARG A 67 5.84 14.49 -3.87
N PRO A 68 4.80 13.68 -3.58
CA PRO A 68 4.98 12.32 -3.09
C PRO A 68 5.66 11.45 -4.14
N VAL A 69 6.48 10.50 -3.67
CA VAL A 69 7.03 9.42 -4.51
C VAL A 69 6.18 8.18 -4.30
N TYR A 70 5.81 7.52 -5.40
CA TYR A 70 5.02 6.29 -5.37
C TYR A 70 5.84 5.12 -5.91
N ALA A 71 5.64 3.97 -5.31
CA ALA A 71 5.99 2.68 -5.89
C ALA A 71 4.71 1.93 -6.27
N TRP A 72 4.83 0.97 -7.19
CA TRP A 72 3.73 0.13 -7.60
C TRP A 72 4.21 -1.30 -7.90
N HIS A 73 3.27 -2.24 -7.93
CA HIS A 73 3.46 -3.64 -8.32
C HIS A 73 2.18 -4.18 -8.98
N PRO A 74 2.25 -5.09 -9.96
CA PRO A 74 1.05 -5.78 -10.47
C PRO A 74 0.23 -6.45 -9.38
N ALA A 75 -1.11 -6.38 -9.50
CA ALA A 75 -2.04 -6.95 -8.52
C ALA A 75 -2.06 -8.49 -8.55
N MET A 76 -1.81 -9.07 -9.73
CA MET A 76 -1.68 -10.52 -9.94
C MET A 76 -0.45 -11.16 -9.27
N GLU A 77 0.42 -10.37 -8.65
CA GLU A 77 1.60 -10.85 -7.93
C GLU A 77 1.58 -10.37 -6.46
N PRO A 78 0.56 -10.75 -5.66
CA PRO A 78 0.36 -10.21 -4.32
C PRO A 78 1.48 -10.61 -3.35
N ALA A 79 2.09 -11.79 -3.52
CA ALA A 79 3.28 -12.21 -2.77
C ALA A 79 4.47 -11.26 -2.92
N ARG A 80 4.80 -10.88 -4.17
CA ARG A 80 5.92 -9.97 -4.45
C ARG A 80 5.60 -8.54 -4.02
N ALA A 81 4.35 -8.11 -4.18
CA ALA A 81 3.88 -6.83 -3.67
C ALA A 81 4.00 -6.78 -2.14
N ALA A 82 3.48 -7.77 -1.42
CA ALA A 82 3.54 -7.87 0.04
C ALA A 82 4.99 -7.85 0.55
N HIS A 83 5.90 -8.59 -0.08
CA HIS A 83 7.31 -8.58 0.29
C HIS A 83 7.92 -7.17 0.18
N ARG A 84 7.67 -6.46 -0.94
CA ARG A 84 8.16 -5.08 -1.12
C ARG A 84 7.54 -4.10 -0.13
N ILE A 85 6.25 -4.27 0.16
CA ILE A 85 5.54 -3.47 1.15
C ILE A 85 6.11 -3.73 2.54
N ALA A 86 6.40 -4.98 2.92
CA ALA A 86 6.96 -5.34 4.21
C ALA A 86 8.35 -4.72 4.45
N LEU A 87 9.22 -4.77 3.43
CA LEU A 87 10.51 -4.07 3.47
C LEU A 87 10.33 -2.57 3.69
N HIS A 88 9.40 -1.95 2.95
CA HIS A 88 9.13 -0.53 3.10
C HIS A 88 8.51 -0.19 4.46
N TYR A 89 7.65 -1.05 5.00
CA TYR A 89 6.99 -0.87 6.29
C TYR A 89 7.98 -0.92 7.44
N ALA A 90 8.94 -1.85 7.41
CA ALA A 90 10.02 -1.92 8.39
C ALA A 90 10.86 -0.62 8.39
N ASP A 91 11.20 -0.09 7.20
CA ASP A 91 11.90 1.19 7.06
C ASP A 91 11.07 2.36 7.60
N PHE A 92 9.78 2.39 7.26
CA PHE A 92 8.85 3.42 7.71
C PHE A 92 8.73 3.44 9.24
N ARG A 93 8.52 2.27 9.86
CA ARG A 93 8.40 2.12 11.32
C ARG A 93 9.65 2.56 12.07
N ARG A 94 10.84 2.27 11.52
CA ARG A 94 12.10 2.74 12.11
C ARG A 94 12.21 4.26 12.11
N ARG A 95 11.79 4.93 11.03
CA ARG A 95 11.82 6.39 10.91
C ARG A 95 10.77 7.05 11.81
N ASP A 96 9.57 6.49 11.86
CA ASP A 96 8.48 6.96 12.73
C ASP A 96 8.89 6.91 14.21
N ALA A 97 9.50 5.80 14.65
CA ALA A 97 10.04 5.67 16.00
C ALA A 97 11.14 6.70 16.32
N GLN A 98 12.02 7.01 15.35
CA GLN A 98 13.07 8.01 15.52
C GLN A 98 12.50 9.45 15.58
N ALA A 99 11.46 9.73 14.80
CA ALA A 99 10.79 11.03 14.83
C ALA A 99 9.99 11.25 16.13
N GLY A 100 9.35 10.20 16.65
CA GLY A 100 8.64 10.24 17.93
C GLY A 100 9.56 10.30 19.16
N GLY A 101 10.82 9.89 19.03
CA GLY A 101 11.83 9.93 20.10
C GLY A 101 12.54 11.28 20.30
N SER A 102 12.19 12.31 19.52
CA SER A 102 12.76 13.67 19.64
C SER A 102 11.95 14.60 20.56
N VAL A 103 10.97 14.06 21.30
CA VAL A 103 10.27 14.79 22.37
C VAL A 103 10.71 14.20 23.70
N SER A 104 11.87 14.62 24.19
CA SER A 104 12.32 14.47 25.57
C SER A 104 13.28 15.59 25.92
#